data_AF-A0A3M1F5I7-F1
#
_entry.id   AF-A0A3M1F5I7-F1
#
_cell.length_a   1.000
_cell.length_b   1.000
_cell.length_c   1.000
_cell.angle_alpha   90.00
_cell.angle_beta   90.00
_cell.angle_gamma   90.00
#
_symmetry.space_group_name_H-M   'P 1'
#
loop_
_entity.id
_entity.type
_entity.pdbx_description
1 polymer ?
#
loop_
_entity_poly.entity_id
_entity_poly.type
_entity_poly.pdbx_seq_one_letter_code
_entity_poly.pdbx_strand_id
1 'polypeptide(L)'
;MPVTFPGHLSESERFMKSSPISPIHSQEGRSRILAGSLFLMFFALLLRRGRLLWQPLWWDEGYSVYFATEPLARMVQLTARDIHPPLYYALLHGWLLMWGDASPLALRTLSILIGLAAAPAIWWLAYTLFPRRTRLPWLAAVLLAISPMHVFYSQEVRMYGLEMLLGVLATGLFWRLRTRQAGNGTLLAYVLVSAALLYTEYYAGFLLLAHYLWALGLHLRPQTRRLAPSLARLGLAGLGIGLLYTPWLL
;
A
#
# COMPACT_ATOMS: atom_id res chain seq x y z
N MET A 1 35.56 -7.85 -66.77
CA MET A 1 34.97 -7.00 -65.72
C MET A 1 33.80 -7.74 -65.10
N PRO A 2 33.81 -8.12 -63.82
CA PRO A 2 32.63 -8.69 -63.18
C PRO A 2 31.72 -7.56 -62.65
N VAL A 3 30.43 -7.69 -62.92
CA VAL A 3 29.35 -6.81 -62.46
C VAL A 3 28.96 -7.22 -61.04
N THR A 4 28.97 -6.27 -60.09
CA THR A 4 28.50 -6.45 -58.71
C THR A 4 27.01 -6.12 -58.61
N PHE A 5 26.20 -7.05 -58.09
CA PHE A 5 24.80 -6.80 -57.73
C PHE A 5 24.69 -6.30 -56.27
N PRO A 6 23.76 -5.38 -55.96
CA PRO A 6 23.58 -4.85 -54.62
C PRO A 6 22.99 -5.90 -53.68
N GLY A 7 23.55 -6.01 -52.47
CA GLY A 7 23.18 -7.00 -51.47
C GLY A 7 21.72 -6.93 -51.06
N HIS A 8 20.98 -8.01 -51.31
CA HIS A 8 19.68 -8.26 -50.70
C HIS A 8 19.88 -8.62 -49.22
N LEU A 9 19.60 -7.67 -48.31
CA LEU A 9 19.49 -7.98 -46.88
C LEU A 9 18.40 -9.03 -46.65
N SER A 10 18.74 -10.06 -45.88
CA SER A 10 17.84 -11.18 -45.57
C SER A 10 16.64 -10.69 -44.74
N GLU A 11 15.48 -11.33 -44.87
CA GLU A 11 14.29 -10.99 -44.07
C GLU A 11 14.56 -11.07 -42.55
N SER A 12 15.50 -11.91 -42.14
CA SER A 12 15.92 -12.05 -40.75
C SER A 12 16.57 -10.77 -40.18
N GLU A 13 17.31 -10.01 -40.99
CA GLU A 13 17.95 -8.75 -40.59
C GLU A 13 16.94 -7.59 -40.50
N ARG A 14 15.86 -7.65 -41.30
CA ARG A 14 14.74 -6.69 -41.19
C ARG A 14 13.92 -6.92 -39.92
N PHE A 15 13.78 -8.16 -39.47
CA PHE A 15 13.01 -8.50 -38.28
C PHE A 15 13.74 -8.15 -36.96
N MET A 16 15.08 -8.22 -36.93
CA MET A 16 15.85 -7.78 -35.75
C MET A 16 15.84 -6.26 -35.53
N LYS A 17 15.68 -5.45 -36.59
CA LYS A 17 15.62 -3.98 -36.49
C LYS A 17 14.25 -3.41 -36.11
N SER A 18 13.18 -4.21 -36.12
CA SER A 18 11.80 -3.74 -35.89
C SER A 18 11.24 -4.02 -34.50
N SER A 19 12.07 -4.46 -33.54
CA SER A 19 11.63 -4.57 -32.15
C SER A 19 11.30 -3.17 -31.61
N PRO A 20 10.04 -2.83 -31.32
CA PRO A 20 9.73 -1.53 -30.75
C PRO A 20 10.37 -1.51 -29.36
N ILE A 21 11.41 -0.69 -29.21
CA ILE A 21 11.95 -0.33 -27.91
C ILE A 21 10.75 0.13 -27.09
N SER A 22 10.40 -0.65 -26.06
CA SER A 22 9.33 -0.31 -25.14
C SER A 22 9.51 1.15 -24.72
N PRO A 23 8.50 2.03 -24.89
CA PRO A 23 8.63 3.47 -24.66
C PRO A 23 9.09 3.81 -23.24
N ILE A 24 9.07 2.85 -22.31
CA ILE A 24 9.57 2.96 -20.93
C ILE A 24 11.09 3.25 -20.88
N HIS A 25 11.86 2.87 -21.91
CA HIS A 25 13.33 3.04 -21.90
C HIS A 25 13.83 4.36 -22.51
N SER A 26 12.99 5.15 -23.18
CA SER A 26 13.38 6.47 -23.69
C SER A 26 13.26 7.55 -22.59
N GLN A 27 14.13 8.57 -22.62
CA GLN A 27 14.00 9.72 -21.70
C GLN A 27 12.60 10.35 -21.77
N GLU A 28 12.04 10.47 -22.98
CA GLU A 28 10.69 10.99 -23.19
C GLU A 28 9.61 10.15 -22.49
N GLY A 29 9.73 8.82 -22.50
CA GLY A 29 8.79 7.94 -21.82
C GLY A 29 8.86 8.05 -20.30
N ARG A 30 10.08 8.20 -19.74
CA ARG A 30 10.27 8.47 -18.30
C ARG A 30 9.64 9.80 -17.90
N SER A 31 9.84 10.86 -18.70
CA SER A 31 9.24 12.17 -18.45
C SER A 31 7.71 12.14 -18.49
N ARG A 32 7.10 11.39 -19.42
CA ARG A 32 5.65 11.20 -19.49
C ARG A 32 5.10 10.46 -18.28
N ILE A 33 5.78 9.41 -17.82
CA ILE A 33 5.40 8.65 -16.61
C ILE A 33 5.48 9.54 -15.37
N LEU A 34 6.55 10.33 -15.23
CA LEU A 34 6.72 11.24 -14.12
C LEU A 34 5.62 12.31 -14.13
N ALA A 35 5.39 12.96 -15.27
CA ALA A 35 4.34 13.95 -15.43
C ALA A 35 2.95 13.38 -15.10
N GLY A 36 2.64 12.16 -15.58
CA GLY A 36 1.40 11.47 -15.27
C GLY A 36 1.25 11.15 -13.78
N SER A 37 2.33 10.74 -13.10
CA SER A 37 2.35 10.49 -11.65
C SER A 37 2.09 11.77 -10.87
N LEU A 38 2.80 12.85 -11.21
CA LEU A 38 2.67 14.14 -10.55
C LEU A 38 1.27 14.73 -10.75
N PHE A 39 0.73 14.63 -11.96
CA PHE A 39 -0.64 15.05 -12.26
C PHE A 39 -1.66 14.26 -11.43
N LEU A 40 -1.53 12.93 -11.38
CA LEU A 40 -2.43 12.09 -10.59
C LEU A 40 -2.37 12.45 -9.10
N MET A 41 -1.17 12.61 -8.54
CA MET A 41 -0.98 12.97 -7.14
C MET A 41 -1.54 14.36 -6.82
N PHE A 42 -1.30 15.34 -7.69
CA PHE A 42 -1.85 16.68 -7.56
C PHE A 42 -3.38 16.67 -7.62
N PHE A 43 -3.96 15.96 -8.59
CA PHE A 43 -5.41 15.82 -8.72
C PHE A 43 -6.03 15.11 -7.50
N ALA A 44 -5.41 14.03 -7.02
CA ALA A 44 -5.82 13.32 -5.81
C ALA A 44 -5.79 14.22 -4.55
N LEU A 45 -4.81 15.11 -4.46
CA LEU A 45 -4.70 16.10 -3.39
C LEU A 45 -5.81 17.15 -3.49
N LEU A 46 -6.12 17.66 -4.69
CA LEU A 46 -7.21 18.63 -4.88
C LEU A 46 -8.57 18.06 -4.42
N LEU A 47 -8.86 16.80 -4.78
CA LEU A 47 -10.08 16.12 -4.35
C LEU A 47 -10.15 15.98 -2.82
N ARG A 48 -9.04 15.60 -2.17
CA ARG A 48 -8.95 15.43 -0.72
C ARG A 48 -8.88 16.75 0.06
N ARG A 49 -8.44 17.84 -0.56
CA ARG A 49 -8.56 19.18 0.03
C ARG A 49 -10.00 19.69 -0.03
N GLY A 50 -10.78 19.25 -1.02
CA GLY A 50 -12.16 19.69 -1.20
C GLY A 50 -13.01 19.48 0.04
N ARG A 51 -13.62 20.55 0.57
CA ARG A 51 -14.47 20.51 1.79
C ARG A 51 -13.76 20.06 3.07
N LEU A 52 -12.42 20.08 3.11
CA LEU A 52 -11.64 19.60 4.26
C LEU A 52 -12.03 20.25 5.60
N LEU A 53 -12.48 21.50 5.59
CA LEU A 53 -12.89 22.25 6.79
C LEU A 53 -14.40 22.55 6.81
N TRP A 54 -15.17 21.91 5.94
CA TRP A 54 -16.60 22.19 5.80
C TRP A 54 -17.40 21.75 7.03
N GLN A 55 -17.00 20.65 7.66
CA GLN A 55 -17.62 20.15 8.88
C GLN A 55 -16.66 20.23 10.07
N PRO A 56 -17.16 20.55 11.28
CA PRO A 56 -16.37 20.44 12.51
C PRO A 56 -15.92 19.00 12.75
N LEU A 57 -15.04 18.80 13.72
CA LEU A 57 -14.69 17.45 14.16
C LEU A 57 -15.92 16.80 14.77
N TRP A 58 -16.24 15.59 14.30
CA TRP A 58 -17.34 14.80 14.84
C TRP A 58 -16.83 13.90 15.97
N TRP A 59 -17.76 13.18 16.61
CA TRP A 59 -17.52 12.43 17.84
C TRP A 59 -16.28 11.54 17.78
N ASP A 60 -16.17 10.72 16.75
CA ASP A 60 -15.06 9.76 16.60
C ASP A 60 -13.70 10.45 16.32
N GLU A 61 -13.70 11.56 15.55
CA GLU A 61 -12.49 12.37 15.37
C GLU A 61 -12.06 13.00 16.70
N GLY A 62 -13.01 13.42 17.53
CA GLY A 62 -12.76 13.92 18.87
C GLY A 62 -12.05 12.88 19.75
N TYR A 63 -12.45 11.60 19.69
CA TYR A 63 -11.77 10.51 20.40
C TYR A 63 -10.33 10.31 19.90
N SER A 64 -10.11 10.37 18.59
CA SER A 64 -8.75 10.31 18.04
C SER A 64 -7.86 11.42 18.58
N VAL A 65 -8.40 12.65 18.65
CA VAL A 65 -7.68 13.81 19.22
C VAL A 65 -7.42 13.60 20.70
N TYR A 66 -8.42 13.16 21.46
CA TYR A 66 -8.29 12.87 22.89
C TYR A 66 -7.12 11.92 23.14
N PHE A 67 -7.10 10.75 22.50
CA PHE A 67 -6.00 9.79 22.64
C PHE A 67 -4.66 10.38 22.17
N ALA A 68 -4.64 11.09 21.04
CA ALA A 68 -3.43 11.70 20.49
C ALA A 68 -2.83 12.80 21.37
N THR A 69 -3.60 13.42 22.26
CA THR A 69 -3.10 14.44 23.19
C THR A 69 -2.61 13.90 24.52
N GLU A 70 -2.86 12.62 24.81
CA GLU A 70 -2.37 11.94 26.02
C GLU A 70 -0.88 11.59 25.90
N PRO A 71 -0.12 11.52 27.02
CA PRO A 71 1.21 10.94 27.02
C PRO A 71 1.18 9.52 26.45
N LEU A 72 2.19 9.13 25.65
CA LEU A 72 2.20 7.83 24.93
C LEU A 72 1.88 6.62 25.83
N ALA A 73 2.46 6.55 27.02
CA ALA A 73 2.19 5.46 27.96
C ALA A 73 0.71 5.44 28.41
N ARG A 74 0.12 6.62 28.61
CA ARG A 74 -1.29 6.77 28.99
C ARG A 74 -2.21 6.44 27.83
N MET A 75 -1.89 6.90 26.63
CA MET A 75 -2.61 6.56 25.39
C MET A 75 -2.68 5.03 25.19
N VAL A 76 -1.56 4.33 25.32
CA VAL A 76 -1.51 2.86 25.22
C VAL A 76 -2.45 2.20 26.25
N GLN A 77 -2.44 2.65 27.51
CA GLN A 77 -3.33 2.11 28.54
C GLN A 77 -4.81 2.37 28.26
N LEU A 78 -5.13 3.55 27.72
CA LEU A 78 -6.51 3.94 27.40
C LEU A 78 -7.03 3.13 26.20
N THR A 79 -6.23 3.04 25.14
CA THR A 79 -6.57 2.33 23.89
C THR A 79 -6.61 0.82 24.06
N ALA A 80 -5.86 0.25 25.03
CA ALA A 80 -6.01 -1.17 25.40
C ALA A 80 -7.41 -1.52 25.96
N ARG A 81 -8.18 -0.51 26.37
CA ARG A 81 -9.59 -0.63 26.80
C ARG A 81 -10.57 -0.08 25.77
N ASP A 82 -10.08 0.39 24.64
CA ASP A 82 -10.87 0.89 23.52
C ASP A 82 -11.07 -0.20 22.46
N ILE A 83 -11.98 0.09 21.53
CA ILE A 83 -12.24 -0.76 20.38
C ILE A 83 -11.18 -0.66 19.28
N HIS A 84 -10.18 0.25 19.37
CA HIS A 84 -9.11 0.35 18.38
C HIS A 84 -7.70 0.39 19.00
N PRO A 85 -6.71 -0.30 18.39
CA PRO A 85 -5.33 -0.29 18.86
C PRO A 85 -4.57 1.03 18.55
N PRO A 86 -3.35 1.23 19.09
CA PRO A 86 -2.80 2.55 19.36
C PRO A 86 -2.06 3.20 18.17
N LEU A 87 -1.79 2.48 17.07
CA LEU A 87 -0.80 2.94 16.09
C LEU A 87 -1.20 4.27 15.44
N TYR A 88 -2.45 4.40 15.03
CA TYR A 88 -2.92 5.64 14.41
C TYR A 88 -2.83 6.83 15.37
N TYR A 89 -3.24 6.63 16.62
CA TYR A 89 -3.19 7.68 17.65
C TYR A 89 -1.75 8.07 17.99
N ALA A 90 -0.83 7.11 18.03
CA ALA A 90 0.59 7.37 18.24
C ALA A 90 1.22 8.17 17.07
N LEU A 91 0.85 7.85 15.83
CA LEU A 91 1.25 8.61 14.65
C LEU A 91 0.68 10.03 14.69
N LEU A 92 -0.58 10.18 15.09
CA LEU A 92 -1.23 11.48 15.25
C LEU A 92 -0.59 12.31 16.36
N HIS A 93 -0.23 11.70 17.48
CA HIS A 93 0.52 12.34 18.56
C HIS A 93 1.86 12.90 18.08
N GLY A 94 2.66 12.07 17.40
CA GLY A 94 3.93 12.51 16.81
C GLY A 94 3.74 13.63 15.79
N TRP A 95 2.67 13.55 14.98
CA TRP A 95 2.32 14.60 14.01
C TRP A 95 1.98 15.93 14.70
N LEU A 96 1.20 15.90 15.78
CA LEU A 96 0.85 17.09 16.56
C LEU A 96 2.07 17.74 17.20
N LEU A 97 3.02 16.95 17.70
CA LEU A 97 4.28 17.46 18.24
C LEU A 97 5.13 18.16 17.17
N MET A 98 5.13 17.65 15.93
CA MET A 98 5.86 18.26 14.82
C MET A 98 5.15 19.51 14.26
N TRP A 99 3.82 19.48 14.18
CA TRP A 99 3.02 20.56 13.61
C TRP A 99 2.84 21.74 14.57
N GLY A 100 2.68 21.46 15.86
CA GLY A 100 2.60 22.46 16.93
C GLY A 100 1.19 22.90 17.32
N ASP A 101 0.13 22.38 16.68
CA ASP A 101 -1.26 22.66 17.03
C ASP A 101 -2.20 21.49 16.68
N ALA A 102 -3.37 21.45 17.32
CA ALA A 102 -4.42 20.47 17.08
C ALA A 102 -5.60 21.04 16.27
N SER A 103 -5.34 21.98 15.36
CA SER A 103 -6.38 22.50 14.47
C SER A 103 -6.94 21.39 13.56
N PRO A 104 -8.21 21.49 13.13
CA PRO A 104 -8.78 20.52 12.19
C PRO A 104 -7.96 20.39 10.89
N LEU A 105 -7.30 21.47 10.46
CA LEU A 105 -6.42 21.43 9.30
C LEU A 105 -5.17 20.57 9.56
N ALA A 106 -4.50 20.77 10.70
CA ALA A 106 -3.31 20.00 11.09
C ALA A 106 -3.64 18.51 11.18
N LEU A 107 -4.71 18.17 11.89
CA LEU A 107 -5.15 16.79 12.11
C LEU A 107 -5.50 16.09 10.79
N ARG A 108 -6.35 16.71 9.96
CA ARG A 108 -6.80 16.10 8.70
C ARG A 108 -5.68 16.04 7.65
N THR A 109 -4.65 16.87 7.76
CA THR A 109 -3.49 16.81 6.85
C THR A 109 -2.74 15.49 6.98
N LEU A 110 -2.58 14.93 8.20
CA LEU A 110 -1.98 13.61 8.36
C LEU A 110 -2.77 12.54 7.59
N SER A 111 -4.10 12.53 7.75
CA SER A 111 -4.99 11.60 7.06
C SER A 111 -4.93 11.76 5.53
N ILE A 112 -4.81 13.00 5.03
CA ILE A 112 -4.63 13.26 3.60
C ILE A 112 -3.33 12.64 3.11
N LEU A 113 -2.22 12.82 3.83
CA LEU A 113 -0.92 12.27 3.43
C LEU A 113 -0.96 10.74 3.37
N ILE A 114 -1.59 10.10 4.35
CA ILE A 114 -1.82 8.65 4.36
C ILE A 114 -2.68 8.23 3.17
N GLY A 115 -3.80 8.91 2.94
CA GLY A 115 -4.70 8.66 1.83
C GLY A 115 -4.10 8.96 0.44
N LEU A 116 -3.10 9.83 0.36
CA LEU A 116 -2.32 10.05 -0.85
C LEU A 116 -1.31 8.93 -1.09
N ALA A 117 -0.65 8.43 -0.04
CA ALA A 117 0.27 7.30 -0.12
C ALA A 117 -0.41 5.99 -0.58
N ALA A 118 -1.73 5.87 -0.39
CA ALA A 118 -2.51 4.74 -0.89
C ALA A 118 -2.54 4.63 -2.43
N ALA A 119 -2.42 5.75 -3.17
CA ALA A 119 -2.42 5.75 -4.64
C ALA A 119 -1.18 5.02 -5.24
N PRO A 120 0.07 5.34 -4.85
CA PRO A 120 1.21 4.53 -5.29
C PRO A 120 1.20 3.11 -4.71
N ALA A 121 0.64 2.89 -3.51
CA ALA A 121 0.53 1.55 -2.93
C ALA A 121 -0.41 0.64 -3.75
N ILE A 122 -1.58 1.13 -4.16
CA ILE A 122 -2.52 0.34 -4.99
C ILE A 122 -1.97 0.13 -6.40
N TRP A 123 -1.27 1.13 -6.95
CA TRP A 123 -0.54 0.99 -8.21
C TRP A 123 0.47 -0.16 -8.10
N TRP A 124 1.26 -0.17 -7.03
CA TRP A 124 2.28 -1.18 -6.78
C TRP A 124 1.69 -2.58 -6.58
N LEU A 125 0.58 -2.70 -5.86
CA LEU A 125 -0.15 -3.96 -5.71
C LEU A 125 -0.60 -4.47 -7.07
N ALA A 126 -1.30 -3.65 -7.86
CA ALA A 126 -1.78 -4.04 -9.19
C ALA A 126 -0.63 -4.44 -10.13
N TYR A 127 0.52 -3.74 -10.08
CA TYR A 127 1.71 -4.11 -10.85
C TYR A 127 2.26 -5.48 -10.41
N THR A 128 2.27 -5.72 -9.10
CA THR A 128 2.75 -6.95 -8.48
C THR A 128 1.83 -8.15 -8.79
N LEU A 129 0.52 -7.94 -8.88
CA LEU A 129 -0.47 -8.94 -9.27
C LEU A 129 -0.44 -9.24 -10.78
N PHE A 130 -0.27 -8.20 -11.61
CA PHE A 130 -0.41 -8.28 -13.06
C PHE A 130 0.76 -7.63 -13.82
N PRO A 131 1.99 -8.18 -13.71
CA PRO A 131 3.19 -7.53 -14.24
C PRO A 131 3.20 -7.34 -15.77
N ARG A 132 2.41 -8.13 -16.51
CA ARG A 132 2.27 -8.03 -17.98
C ARG A 132 1.23 -6.99 -18.42
N ARG A 133 0.40 -6.46 -17.52
CA ARG A 133 -0.71 -5.54 -17.81
C ARG A 133 -0.33 -4.12 -17.40
N THR A 134 0.57 -3.48 -18.14
CA THR A 134 1.18 -2.18 -17.77
C THR A 134 0.20 -1.03 -17.54
N ARG A 135 -1.00 -1.06 -18.12
CA ARG A 135 -2.06 -0.05 -17.92
C ARG A 135 -2.90 -0.27 -16.65
N LEU A 136 -2.96 -1.50 -16.13
CA LEU A 136 -3.82 -1.86 -15.00
C LEU A 136 -3.41 -1.17 -13.68
N PRO A 137 -2.12 -1.02 -13.35
CA PRO A 137 -1.68 -0.22 -12.20
C PRO A 137 -2.17 1.22 -12.21
N TRP A 138 -2.11 1.87 -13.38
CA TRP A 138 -2.59 3.24 -13.56
C TRP A 138 -4.09 3.33 -13.40
N LEU A 139 -4.83 2.39 -13.99
CA LEU A 139 -6.28 2.32 -13.81
C LEU A 139 -6.65 2.16 -12.34
N ALA A 140 -5.98 1.26 -11.61
CA ALA A 140 -6.22 1.07 -10.18
C ALA A 140 -5.97 2.34 -9.36
N ALA A 141 -4.87 3.04 -9.65
CA ALA A 141 -4.51 4.29 -8.97
C ALA A 141 -5.51 5.43 -9.26
N VAL A 142 -5.97 5.56 -10.52
CA VAL A 142 -6.99 6.54 -10.91
C VAL A 142 -8.33 6.23 -10.24
N LEU A 143 -8.79 4.97 -10.29
CA LEU A 143 -10.03 4.55 -9.67
C LEU A 143 -10.03 4.81 -8.15
N LEU A 144 -8.90 4.55 -7.49
CA LEU A 144 -8.76 4.87 -6.06
C LEU A 144 -8.73 6.38 -5.81
N ALA A 145 -8.02 7.15 -6.64
CA ALA A 145 -7.87 8.59 -6.48
C ALA A 145 -9.23 9.33 -6.54
N ILE A 146 -10.15 8.85 -7.37
CA ILE A 146 -11.49 9.43 -7.55
C ILE A 146 -12.59 8.74 -6.73
N SER A 147 -12.27 7.66 -6.01
CA SER A 147 -13.24 6.91 -5.22
C SER A 147 -13.82 7.81 -4.11
N PRO A 148 -15.14 8.10 -4.09
CA PRO A 148 -15.74 8.99 -3.08
C PRO A 148 -15.51 8.49 -1.65
N MET A 149 -15.61 7.18 -1.43
CA MET A 149 -15.37 6.56 -0.13
C MET A 149 -13.92 6.75 0.32
N HIS A 150 -12.96 6.56 -0.59
CA HIS A 150 -11.56 6.72 -0.23
C HIS A 150 -11.18 8.19 -0.03
N VAL A 151 -11.76 9.12 -0.81
CA VAL A 151 -11.60 10.56 -0.58
C VAL A 151 -12.13 10.95 0.79
N PHE A 152 -13.34 10.47 1.15
CA PHE A 152 -13.95 10.70 2.45
C PHE A 152 -13.06 10.21 3.61
N TYR A 153 -12.66 8.94 3.60
CA TYR A 153 -11.81 8.37 4.65
C TYR A 153 -10.37 8.89 4.65
N SER A 154 -9.92 9.55 3.56
CA SER A 154 -8.64 10.28 3.55
C SER A 154 -8.72 11.63 4.27
N GLN A 155 -9.93 12.13 4.57
CA GLN A 155 -10.13 13.41 5.26
C GLN A 155 -10.42 13.23 6.75
N GLU A 156 -10.90 12.07 7.16
CA GLU A 156 -11.24 11.82 8.56
C GLU A 156 -9.99 11.66 9.41
N VAL A 157 -10.01 12.23 10.62
CA VAL A 157 -9.00 11.99 11.67
C VAL A 157 -9.25 10.62 12.32
N ARG A 158 -9.19 9.56 11.50
CA ARG A 158 -9.43 8.17 11.85
C ARG A 158 -8.45 7.24 11.15
N MET A 159 -8.31 6.03 11.68
CA MET A 159 -7.36 5.03 11.22
C MET A 159 -7.72 4.33 9.89
N TYR A 160 -8.94 4.52 9.37
CA TYR A 160 -9.43 3.82 8.17
C TYR A 160 -8.52 3.99 6.94
N GLY A 161 -8.00 5.21 6.72
CA GLY A 161 -7.05 5.46 5.63
C GLY A 161 -5.72 4.72 5.82
N LEU A 162 -5.25 4.62 7.07
CA LEU A 162 -4.02 3.89 7.41
C LEU A 162 -4.20 2.39 7.27
N GLU A 163 -5.34 1.87 7.75
CA GLU A 163 -5.72 0.46 7.60
C GLU A 163 -5.73 0.06 6.11
N MET A 164 -6.38 0.87 5.27
CA MET A 164 -6.45 0.63 3.83
C MET A 164 -5.04 0.60 3.20
N LEU A 165 -4.19 1.58 3.51
CA LEU A 165 -2.81 1.64 3.04
C LEU A 165 -2.01 0.40 3.47
N LEU A 166 -2.01 0.08 4.77
CA LEU A 166 -1.26 -1.04 5.31
C LEU A 166 -1.79 -2.38 4.81
N GLY A 167 -3.11 -2.52 4.62
CA GLY A 167 -3.75 -3.72 4.05
C GLY A 167 -3.34 -3.96 2.60
N VAL A 168 -3.30 -2.91 1.78
CA VAL A 168 -2.80 -2.98 0.39
C VAL A 168 -1.33 -3.40 0.36
N LEU A 169 -0.50 -2.80 1.23
CA LEU A 169 0.92 -3.15 1.34
C LEU A 169 1.12 -4.60 1.81
N ALA A 170 0.41 -5.02 2.86
CA ALA A 170 0.44 -6.39 3.39
C ALA A 170 0.06 -7.40 2.30
N THR A 171 -1.01 -7.14 1.56
CA THR A 171 -1.47 -8.01 0.46
C THR A 171 -0.42 -8.15 -0.64
N GLY A 172 0.21 -7.05 -1.06
CA GLY A 172 1.24 -7.10 -2.10
C GLY A 172 2.51 -7.79 -1.63
N LEU A 173 2.91 -7.58 -0.37
CA LEU A 173 4.07 -8.24 0.23
C LEU A 173 3.83 -9.75 0.37
N PHE A 174 2.65 -10.13 0.85
CA PHE A 174 2.19 -11.52 0.87
C PHE A 174 2.24 -12.16 -0.51
N TRP A 175 1.72 -11.48 -1.54
CA TRP A 175 1.75 -12.00 -2.91
C TRP A 175 3.18 -12.22 -3.43
N ARG A 176 4.12 -11.33 -3.07
CA ARG A 176 5.54 -11.48 -3.43
C ARG A 176 6.20 -12.69 -2.78
N LEU A 177 5.78 -13.12 -1.59
CA LEU A 177 6.36 -14.30 -0.90
C LEU A 177 6.26 -15.61 -1.71
N ARG A 178 5.41 -15.63 -2.75
CA ARG A 178 5.27 -16.76 -3.70
C ARG A 178 6.38 -16.81 -4.74
N THR A 179 7.08 -15.70 -4.94
CA THR A 179 8.12 -15.58 -5.96
C THR A 179 9.46 -16.05 -5.42
N ARG A 180 10.27 -16.69 -6.26
CA ARG A 180 11.64 -17.09 -5.90
C ARG A 180 12.56 -15.90 -5.58
N GLN A 181 12.20 -14.70 -6.03
CA GLN A 181 12.93 -13.47 -5.77
C GLN A 181 12.64 -12.86 -4.39
N ALA A 182 11.61 -13.35 -3.67
CA ALA A 182 11.35 -12.86 -2.32
C ALA A 182 12.50 -13.22 -1.39
N GLY A 183 13.30 -12.24 -0.99
CA GLY A 183 14.34 -12.42 0.03
C GLY A 183 13.78 -12.30 1.45
N ASN A 184 14.67 -12.35 2.45
CA ASN A 184 14.32 -12.12 3.85
C ASN A 184 13.75 -10.72 4.09
N GLY A 185 14.16 -9.71 3.29
CA GLY A 185 13.60 -8.37 3.36
C GLY A 185 12.10 -8.31 3.04
N THR A 186 11.60 -9.11 2.09
CA THR A 186 10.16 -9.18 1.80
C THR A 186 9.39 -9.83 2.94
N LEU A 187 9.98 -10.86 3.58
CA LEU A 187 9.39 -11.51 4.75
C LEU A 187 9.32 -10.55 5.93
N LEU A 188 10.42 -9.87 6.24
CA LEU A 188 10.49 -8.88 7.30
C LEU A 188 9.49 -7.74 7.07
N ALA A 189 9.45 -7.18 5.85
CA ALA A 189 8.48 -6.15 5.50
C ALA A 189 7.03 -6.64 5.68
N TYR A 190 6.71 -7.87 5.24
CA TYR A 190 5.38 -8.44 5.43
C TYR A 190 5.01 -8.55 6.91
N VAL A 191 5.94 -9.01 7.75
CA VAL A 191 5.76 -9.13 9.20
C VAL A 191 5.51 -7.76 9.82
N LEU A 192 6.38 -6.78 9.55
CA LEU A 192 6.28 -5.43 10.13
C LEU A 192 4.99 -4.72 9.70
N VAL A 193 4.65 -4.77 8.42
CA VAL A 193 3.43 -4.14 7.89
C VAL A 193 2.18 -4.83 8.45
N SER A 194 2.18 -6.17 8.55
CA SER A 194 1.03 -6.90 9.11
C SER A 194 0.86 -6.67 10.61
N ALA A 195 1.97 -6.57 11.37
CA ALA A 195 1.93 -6.19 12.77
C ALA A 195 1.41 -4.76 12.94
N ALA A 196 1.95 -3.80 12.18
CA ALA A 196 1.46 -2.42 12.17
C ALA A 196 -0.04 -2.34 11.84
N LEU A 197 -0.50 -3.16 10.89
CA LEU A 197 -1.90 -3.23 10.52
C LEU A 197 -2.78 -3.74 11.69
N LEU A 198 -2.34 -4.78 12.43
CA LEU A 198 -3.03 -5.24 13.64
C LEU A 198 -3.02 -4.23 14.79
N TYR A 199 -1.96 -3.40 14.88
CA TYR A 199 -1.92 -2.26 15.79
C TYR A 199 -2.74 -1.05 15.30
N THR A 200 -3.34 -1.12 14.11
CA THR A 200 -4.22 -0.10 13.54
C THR A 200 -5.69 -0.47 13.70
N GLU A 201 -6.06 -1.71 13.40
CA GLU A 201 -7.44 -2.18 13.39
C GLU A 201 -7.50 -3.68 13.74
N TYR A 202 -8.41 -4.08 14.64
CA TYR A 202 -8.54 -5.49 15.03
C TYR A 202 -9.06 -6.36 13.88
N TYR A 203 -9.96 -5.80 13.06
CA TYR A 203 -10.53 -6.51 11.91
C TYR A 203 -9.52 -6.84 10.81
N ALA A 204 -8.33 -6.25 10.83
CA ALA A 204 -7.23 -6.68 9.98
C ALA A 204 -6.85 -8.16 10.18
N GLY A 205 -7.17 -8.75 11.33
CA GLY A 205 -7.03 -10.18 11.57
C GLY A 205 -7.75 -11.02 10.51
N PHE A 206 -8.91 -10.57 10.00
CA PHE A 206 -9.63 -11.26 8.92
C PHE A 206 -8.88 -11.23 7.59
N LEU A 207 -8.23 -10.11 7.26
CA LEU A 207 -7.40 -10.03 6.05
C LEU A 207 -6.19 -10.96 6.15
N LEU A 208 -5.51 -10.96 7.29
CA LEU A 208 -4.37 -11.86 7.50
C LEU A 208 -4.81 -13.33 7.49
N LEU A 209 -5.93 -13.66 8.12
CA LEU A 209 -6.52 -14.99 8.05
C LEU A 209 -6.81 -15.40 6.60
N ALA A 210 -7.37 -14.49 5.80
CA ALA A 210 -7.62 -14.75 4.37
C ALA A 210 -6.32 -15.04 3.60
N HIS A 211 -5.22 -14.34 3.89
CA HIS A 211 -3.89 -14.67 3.33
C HIS A 211 -3.49 -16.13 3.63
N TYR A 212 -3.59 -16.55 4.90
CA TYR A 212 -3.22 -17.90 5.31
C TYR A 212 -4.16 -18.97 4.74
N LEU A 213 -5.48 -18.74 4.75
CA LEU A 213 -6.47 -19.66 4.17
C LEU A 213 -6.27 -19.82 2.67
N TRP A 214 -5.99 -18.72 1.96
CA TRP A 214 -5.70 -18.77 0.54
C TRP A 214 -4.42 -19.57 0.24
N ALA A 215 -3.34 -19.36 1.00
CA ALA A 215 -2.11 -20.14 0.86
C ALA A 215 -2.34 -21.62 1.17
N LEU A 216 -3.11 -21.94 2.20
CA LEU A 216 -3.49 -23.31 2.55
C LEU A 216 -4.26 -23.96 1.40
N GLY A 217 -5.25 -23.27 0.83
CA GLY A 217 -6.01 -23.76 -0.32
C GLY A 217 -5.13 -24.11 -1.53
N LEU A 218 -4.04 -23.36 -1.77
CA LEU A 218 -3.07 -23.69 -2.81
C LEU A 218 -2.23 -24.93 -2.48
N HIS A 219 -1.87 -25.13 -1.20
CA HIS A 219 -1.11 -26.29 -0.73
C HIS A 219 -1.92 -27.58 -0.75
N LEU A 220 -3.24 -27.51 -0.54
CA LEU A 220 -4.16 -28.66 -0.59
C LEU A 220 -4.38 -29.21 -2.00
N ARG A 221 -4.00 -28.46 -3.05
CA ARG A 221 -4.19 -28.85 -4.45
C ARG A 221 -2.83 -29.08 -5.13
N PRO A 222 -2.46 -30.33 -5.50
CA PRO A 222 -1.15 -30.64 -6.06
C PRO A 222 -0.77 -29.79 -7.28
N GLN A 223 -1.75 -29.46 -8.14
CA GLN A 223 -1.54 -28.71 -9.38
C GLN A 223 -1.17 -27.23 -9.11
N THR A 224 -1.59 -26.67 -7.97
CA THR A 224 -1.37 -25.25 -7.63
C THR A 224 -0.32 -25.05 -6.53
N ARG A 225 0.15 -26.13 -5.88
CA ARG A 225 1.13 -26.06 -4.79
C ARG A 225 2.39 -25.27 -5.14
N ARG A 226 2.86 -25.37 -6.39
CA ARG A 226 4.03 -24.60 -6.89
C ARG A 226 3.83 -23.08 -6.92
N LEU A 227 2.58 -22.61 -6.83
CA LEU A 227 2.21 -21.19 -6.81
C LEU A 227 2.08 -20.66 -5.37
N ALA A 228 2.11 -21.52 -4.36
CA ALA A 228 1.92 -21.16 -2.97
C ALA A 228 3.21 -20.58 -2.36
N PRO A 229 3.11 -19.68 -1.37
CA PRO A 229 4.27 -19.30 -0.56
C PRO A 229 4.79 -20.53 0.21
N SER A 230 6.09 -20.54 0.53
CA SER A 230 6.68 -21.60 1.37
C SER A 230 6.02 -21.67 2.74
N LEU A 231 5.61 -22.87 3.17
CA LEU A 231 5.01 -23.10 4.50
C LEU A 231 5.95 -22.66 5.63
N ALA A 232 7.26 -22.91 5.50
CA ALA A 232 8.25 -22.46 6.50
C ALA A 232 8.25 -20.93 6.62
N ARG A 233 8.16 -20.22 5.49
CA ARG A 233 8.12 -18.75 5.49
C ARG A 233 6.81 -18.20 6.05
N LEU A 234 5.69 -18.88 5.78
CA LEU A 234 4.40 -18.54 6.38
C LEU A 234 4.42 -18.77 7.90
N GLY A 235 5.02 -19.87 8.37
CA GLY A 235 5.22 -20.13 9.79
C GLY A 235 6.09 -19.06 10.46
N LEU A 236 7.23 -18.72 9.86
CA LEU A 236 8.09 -17.63 10.35
C LEU A 236 7.38 -16.27 10.34
N ALA A 237 6.58 -15.98 9.32
CA ALA A 237 5.79 -14.75 9.26
C ALA A 237 4.76 -14.71 10.41
N GLY A 238 4.02 -15.81 10.60
CA GLY A 238 3.00 -15.91 11.64
C GLY A 238 3.59 -15.78 13.04
N LEU A 239 4.72 -16.45 13.30
CA LEU A 239 5.46 -16.31 14.55
C LEU A 239 5.96 -14.87 14.75
N GLY A 240 6.53 -14.24 13.73
CA GLY A 240 7.00 -12.86 13.82
C GLY A 240 5.87 -11.87 14.10
N ILE A 241 4.73 -12.00 13.42
CA ILE A 241 3.55 -11.17 13.64
C ILE A 241 3.01 -11.39 15.06
N GLY A 242 2.86 -12.66 15.46
CA GLY A 242 2.40 -13.03 16.80
C GLY A 242 3.29 -12.45 17.89
N LEU A 243 4.61 -12.64 17.80
CA LEU A 243 5.58 -12.09 18.76
C LEU A 243 5.49 -10.56 18.86
N LEU A 244 5.42 -9.86 17.73
CA LEU A 244 5.29 -8.39 17.73
C LEU A 244 3.96 -7.92 18.31
N TYR A 245 2.89 -8.71 18.17
CA TYR A 245 1.56 -8.37 18.67
C TYR A 245 1.30 -8.86 20.11
N THR A 246 2.08 -9.82 20.62
CA THR A 246 1.89 -10.36 21.97
C THR A 246 1.88 -9.33 23.10
N PRO A 247 2.69 -8.24 23.09
CA PRO A 247 2.62 -7.24 24.15
C PRO A 247 1.27 -6.51 24.22
N TRP A 248 0.48 -6.53 23.14
CA TRP A 248 -0.87 -5.94 23.11
C TRP A 248 -1.94 -6.86 23.72
N LEU A 249 -1.64 -8.16 23.86
CA LEU A 249 -2.56 -9.16 24.37
C LEU A 249 -2.39 -9.44 25.88
N LEU A 250 -1.32 -8.92 26.48
CA LEU A 250 -0.94 -9.12 27.89
C LEU A 250 -1.25 -7.87 28.71
#